data_AF-A0A7J4MJA2-F1
#
_entry.id   AF-A0A7J4MJA2-F1
#
_cell.length_a   1.000
_cell.length_b   1.000
_cell.length_c   1.000
_cell.angle_alpha   90.00
_cell.angle_beta   90.00
_cell.angle_gamma   90.00
#
_symmetry.space_group_name_H-M   'P 1'
#
loop_
_entity.id
_entity.type
_entity.pdbx_description
1 polymer ?
#
loop_
_entity_poly.entity_id
_entity_poly.type
_entity_poly.pdbx_seq_one_letter_code
_entity_poly.pdbx_strand_id
1 'polypeptide(L)'
;PFERIDAEGPFYDPDELLGLIPADNRTPVDVKEIIARIVDGSRFHEFKSRYGQTLVCGFAHIHGYKVGIVANNGILFSESSLKGAHFVELCGQRGIPLVFLQNITGFMVGKAYEAGGIAKDGAKLVTAVSCVNVPKFTVIVGGSHGAGNYGMCGRAYDPRFLFMWPNSRISVMGGPQAADVLTTVKQDQRAREGNSPMQGEELEAFRAPILEKYETEGSPYYSTARLWDDGIIDPRDTRDILGLCIAASQNAKLPDDRFGVFRM
;
A
#
# COMPACT_ATOMS: atom_id res chain seq x y z
N PRO A 1 -11.41 16.88 -18.81
CA PRO A 1 -12.21 15.64 -18.61
C PRO A 1 -12.37 15.21 -17.14
N PHE A 2 -11.62 15.80 -16.20
CA PHE A 2 -11.72 15.51 -14.78
C PHE A 2 -12.46 16.66 -14.07
N GLU A 3 -13.38 16.31 -13.16
CA GLU A 3 -14.05 17.29 -12.29
C GLU A 3 -13.00 18.07 -11.51
N ARG A 4 -13.04 19.40 -11.62
CA ARG A 4 -12.14 20.30 -10.90
C ARG A 4 -12.95 21.35 -10.18
N ILE A 5 -12.63 21.54 -8.90
CA ILE A 5 -13.12 22.63 -8.06
C ILE A 5 -11.97 23.60 -7.78
N ASP A 6 -12.28 24.74 -7.16
CA ASP A 6 -11.24 25.63 -6.65
C ASP A 6 -10.43 24.92 -5.57
N ALA A 7 -9.11 25.04 -5.67
CA ALA A 7 -8.21 24.40 -4.72
C ALA A 7 -8.33 25.07 -3.36
N GLU A 8 -8.52 24.25 -2.33
CA GLU A 8 -8.52 24.67 -0.93
C GLU A 8 -7.43 23.88 -0.20
N GLY A 9 -6.67 24.52 0.69
CA GLY A 9 -5.75 23.81 1.57
C GLY A 9 -6.48 22.79 2.46
N PRO A 10 -5.76 21.79 3.02
CA PRO A 10 -6.32 20.96 4.08
C PRO A 10 -6.65 21.82 5.31
N PHE A 11 -7.62 21.38 6.12
CA PHE A 11 -7.96 22.04 7.38
C PHE A 11 -6.88 21.85 8.45
N TYR A 12 -6.14 20.74 8.39
CA TYR A 12 -5.03 20.44 9.30
C TYR A 12 -3.71 20.78 8.63
N ASP A 13 -2.72 21.21 9.42
CA ASP A 13 -1.40 21.56 8.93
C ASP A 13 -0.66 20.31 8.41
N PRO A 14 -0.16 20.30 7.16
CA PRO A 14 0.68 19.23 6.64
C PRO A 14 1.92 18.93 7.50
N ASP A 15 2.45 19.90 8.26
CA ASP A 15 3.59 19.68 9.17
C ASP A 15 3.28 18.62 10.24
N GLU A 16 2.02 18.46 10.62
CA GLU A 16 1.59 17.44 11.58
C GLU A 16 1.80 16.00 11.06
N LEU A 17 1.98 15.79 9.74
CA LEU A 17 2.29 14.47 9.17
C LEU A 17 3.57 13.86 9.77
N LEU A 18 4.54 14.69 10.13
CA LEU A 18 5.78 14.22 10.77
C LEU A 18 5.50 13.57 12.14
N GLY A 19 4.48 14.04 12.85
CA GLY A 19 4.04 13.47 14.13
C GLY A 19 3.23 12.19 14.00
N LEU A 20 2.73 11.87 12.81
CA LEU A 20 1.98 10.63 12.54
C LEU A 20 2.89 9.46 12.18
N ILE A 21 4.16 9.70 11.89
CA ILE A 21 5.13 8.66 11.57
C ILE A 21 5.59 8.02 12.88
N PRO A 22 5.26 6.74 13.12
CA PRO A 22 5.66 6.09 14.36
C PRO A 22 7.16 5.78 14.32
N ALA A 23 7.80 5.82 15.50
CA ALA A 23 9.19 5.40 15.62
C ALA A 23 9.38 3.90 15.30
N ASP A 24 8.36 3.08 15.61
CA ASP A 24 8.28 1.68 15.22
C ASP A 24 7.21 1.51 14.14
N ASN A 25 7.63 1.13 12.92
CA ASN A 25 6.77 0.90 11.76
C ASN A 25 5.70 -0.19 11.97
N ARG A 26 5.77 -0.99 13.04
CA ARG A 26 4.71 -1.95 13.42
C ARG A 26 3.54 -1.28 14.14
N THR A 27 3.73 -0.05 14.62
CA THR A 27 2.68 0.70 15.30
C THR A 27 1.60 1.09 14.30
N PRO A 28 0.33 0.75 14.54
CA PRO A 28 -0.76 1.17 13.67
C PRO A 28 -0.86 2.70 13.60
N VAL A 29 -1.05 3.22 12.40
CA VAL A 29 -1.38 4.63 12.14
C VAL A 29 -2.76 4.66 11.53
N ASP A 30 -3.67 5.46 12.07
CA ASP A 30 -4.96 5.68 11.41
C ASP A 30 -4.71 6.46 10.11
N VAL A 31 -4.89 5.79 8.98
CA VAL A 31 -4.60 6.39 7.67
C VAL A 31 -5.51 7.57 7.35
N LYS A 32 -6.65 7.71 8.04
CA LYS A 32 -7.53 8.88 7.90
C LYS A 32 -6.85 10.16 8.38
N GLU A 33 -5.94 10.08 9.35
CA GLU A 33 -5.15 11.22 9.79
C GLU A 33 -4.19 11.69 8.69
N ILE A 34 -3.63 10.77 7.91
CA ILE A 34 -2.82 11.12 6.74
C ILE A 34 -3.70 11.75 5.66
N ILE A 35 -4.84 11.12 5.34
CA ILE A 35 -5.79 11.62 4.33
C ILE A 35 -6.23 13.05 4.66
N ALA A 36 -6.58 13.32 5.92
CA ALA A 36 -7.06 14.63 6.36
C ALA A 36 -6.02 15.76 6.15
N ARG A 37 -4.73 15.45 6.08
CA ARG A 37 -3.65 16.44 5.87
C ARG A 37 -3.23 16.61 4.42
N ILE A 38 -3.74 15.78 3.51
CA ILE A 38 -3.39 15.86 2.08
C ILE A 38 -4.56 16.27 1.17
N VAL A 39 -5.81 16.14 1.62
CA VAL A 39 -7.00 16.45 0.80
C VAL A 39 -7.58 17.84 1.09
N ASP A 40 -8.22 18.44 0.10
CA ASP A 40 -8.79 19.78 0.15
C ASP A 40 -9.85 19.91 1.25
N GLY A 41 -9.67 20.89 2.13
CA GLY A 41 -10.53 21.16 3.30
C GLY A 41 -10.66 19.98 4.26
N SER A 42 -9.75 18.99 4.19
CA SER A 42 -9.83 17.73 4.94
C SER A 42 -11.13 16.94 4.71
N ARG A 43 -11.80 17.16 3.57
CA ARG A 43 -13.08 16.52 3.25
C ARG A 43 -12.86 15.19 2.54
N PHE A 44 -13.36 14.12 3.15
CA PHE A 44 -13.26 12.77 2.62
C PHE A 44 -14.62 12.07 2.67
N HIS A 45 -15.14 11.68 1.50
CA HIS A 45 -16.37 10.90 1.40
C HIS A 45 -16.03 9.40 1.36
N GLU A 46 -16.06 8.77 2.53
CA GLU A 46 -15.68 7.38 2.69
C GLU A 46 -16.70 6.41 2.06
N PHE A 47 -16.22 5.57 1.16
CA PHE A 47 -16.96 4.47 0.56
C PHE A 47 -16.90 3.23 1.46
N LYS A 48 -18.06 2.59 1.71
CA LYS A 48 -18.16 1.38 2.55
C LYS A 48 -17.42 1.53 3.89
N SER A 49 -17.66 2.64 4.60
CA SER A 49 -17.01 2.94 5.89
C SER A 49 -17.16 1.85 6.96
N ARG A 50 -18.24 1.05 6.88
CA ARG A 50 -18.54 -0.03 7.84
C ARG A 50 -18.20 -1.45 7.35
N TYR A 51 -17.54 -1.60 6.21
CA TYR A 51 -17.19 -2.90 5.63
C TYR A 51 -15.72 -2.92 5.21
N GLY A 52 -14.98 -3.99 5.52
CA GLY A 52 -13.56 -4.11 5.20
C GLY A 52 -12.74 -2.91 5.70
N GLN A 53 -12.83 -2.60 7.00
CA GLN A 53 -12.31 -1.36 7.59
C GLN A 53 -10.77 -1.24 7.57
N THR A 54 -10.05 -2.33 7.32
CA THR A 54 -8.59 -2.32 7.14
C THR A 54 -8.14 -1.80 5.78
N LEU A 55 -9.10 -1.51 4.87
CA LEU A 55 -8.86 -0.75 3.65
C LEU A 55 -9.84 0.43 3.59
N VAL A 56 -9.31 1.63 3.75
CA VAL A 56 -10.07 2.87 3.62
C VAL A 56 -10.15 3.22 2.15
N CYS A 57 -11.37 3.44 1.65
CA CYS A 57 -11.62 3.87 0.27
C CYS A 57 -12.56 5.07 0.29
N GLY A 58 -12.36 6.04 -0.58
CA GLY A 58 -13.27 7.18 -0.63
C GLY A 58 -12.84 8.25 -1.62
N PHE A 59 -13.74 9.20 -1.84
CA PHE A 59 -13.53 10.30 -2.77
C PHE A 59 -13.10 11.56 -2.04
N ALA A 60 -12.18 12.30 -2.65
CA ALA A 60 -11.71 13.60 -2.16
C ALA A 60 -11.30 14.50 -3.32
N HIS A 61 -10.77 15.67 -2.99
CA HIS A 61 -10.05 16.52 -3.94
C HIS A 61 -8.63 16.78 -3.44
N ILE A 62 -7.66 16.85 -4.35
CA ILE A 62 -6.29 17.30 -4.09
C ILE A 62 -5.98 18.39 -5.12
N HIS A 63 -5.69 19.61 -4.65
CA HIS A 63 -5.46 20.77 -5.53
C HIS A 63 -6.62 21.01 -6.51
N GLY A 64 -7.84 20.81 -6.03
CA GLY A 64 -9.08 20.92 -6.78
C GLY A 64 -9.39 19.72 -7.67
N TYR A 65 -8.47 18.77 -7.86
CA TYR A 65 -8.71 17.58 -8.70
C TYR A 65 -9.42 16.48 -7.92
N LYS A 66 -10.52 15.97 -8.46
CA LYS A 66 -11.21 14.83 -7.86
C LYS A 66 -10.36 13.57 -7.92
N VAL A 67 -10.22 12.88 -6.79
CA VAL A 67 -9.44 11.64 -6.66
C VAL A 67 -10.21 10.56 -5.92
N GLY A 68 -9.92 9.31 -6.25
CA GLY A 68 -10.29 8.14 -5.46
C GLY A 68 -9.09 7.67 -4.67
N ILE A 69 -9.19 7.67 -3.34
CA ILE A 69 -8.11 7.23 -2.46
C ILE A 69 -8.37 5.79 -2.02
N VAL A 70 -7.34 4.95 -2.08
CA VAL A 70 -7.33 3.57 -1.56
C VAL A 70 -6.14 3.45 -0.60
N ALA A 71 -6.40 3.25 0.68
CA ALA A 71 -5.41 3.43 1.73
C ALA A 71 -5.47 2.31 2.77
N ASN A 72 -4.32 1.70 3.09
CA ASN A 72 -4.26 0.64 4.09
C ASN A 72 -4.45 1.19 5.51
N ASN A 73 -5.25 0.49 6.31
CA ASN A 73 -5.48 0.75 7.73
C ASN A 73 -5.34 -0.55 8.54
N GLY A 74 -4.44 -1.43 8.11
CA GLY A 74 -4.23 -2.79 8.65
C GLY A 74 -4.00 -3.84 7.56
N ILE A 75 -4.04 -5.11 7.97
CA ILE A 75 -3.93 -6.27 7.06
C ILE A 75 -5.16 -6.40 6.15
N LEU A 76 -4.98 -6.99 4.97
CA LEU A 76 -6.09 -7.21 4.04
C LEU A 76 -6.86 -8.50 4.32
N PHE A 77 -8.19 -8.37 4.36
CA PHE A 77 -9.13 -9.50 4.37
C PHE A 77 -9.86 -9.59 3.02
N SER A 78 -10.60 -10.69 2.79
CA SER A 78 -11.49 -10.83 1.62
C SER A 78 -12.40 -9.62 1.42
N GLU A 79 -13.01 -9.13 2.50
CA GLU A 79 -13.89 -7.96 2.50
C GLU A 79 -13.15 -6.69 2.06
N SER A 80 -11.88 -6.57 2.45
CA SER A 80 -11.03 -5.44 2.06
C SER A 80 -10.79 -5.47 0.56
N SER A 81 -10.44 -6.63 -0.01
CA SER A 81 -10.19 -6.77 -1.43
C SER A 81 -11.44 -6.59 -2.28
N LEU A 82 -12.59 -7.12 -1.85
CA LEU A 82 -13.88 -6.91 -2.50
C LEU A 82 -14.33 -5.44 -2.46
N LYS A 83 -14.05 -4.74 -1.35
CA LYS A 83 -14.28 -3.29 -1.24
C LYS A 83 -13.38 -2.53 -2.21
N GLY A 84 -12.09 -2.82 -2.22
CA GLY A 84 -11.11 -2.16 -3.07
C GLY A 84 -11.40 -2.37 -4.56
N ALA A 85 -11.69 -3.61 -4.98
CA ALA A 85 -12.03 -3.92 -6.36
C ALA A 85 -13.24 -3.10 -6.85
N HIS A 86 -14.34 -3.13 -6.11
CA HIS A 86 -15.54 -2.35 -6.44
C HIS A 86 -15.23 -0.84 -6.47
N PHE A 87 -14.46 -0.33 -5.51
CA PHE A 87 -14.12 1.09 -5.51
C PHE A 87 -13.28 1.51 -6.73
N VAL A 88 -12.31 0.68 -7.13
CA VAL A 88 -11.49 0.88 -8.34
C VAL A 88 -12.36 0.87 -9.59
N GLU A 89 -13.32 -0.07 -9.69
CA GLU A 89 -14.30 -0.10 -10.79
C GLU A 89 -15.12 1.20 -10.87
N LEU A 90 -15.61 1.72 -9.74
CA LEU A 90 -16.34 2.99 -9.69
C LEU A 90 -15.48 4.18 -10.15
N CYS A 91 -14.20 4.21 -9.78
CA CYS A 91 -13.27 5.25 -10.22
C CYS A 91 -13.00 5.13 -11.73
N GLY A 92 -12.78 3.92 -12.24
CA GLY A 92 -12.64 3.65 -13.67
C GLY A 92 -13.85 4.11 -14.49
N GLN A 93 -15.06 3.72 -14.07
CA GLN A 93 -16.30 4.11 -14.73
C GLN A 93 -16.50 5.63 -14.80
N ARG A 94 -16.05 6.35 -13.77
CA ARG A 94 -16.20 7.80 -13.65
C ARG A 94 -15.00 8.59 -14.19
N GLY A 95 -13.95 7.91 -14.65
CA GLY A 95 -12.71 8.55 -15.06
C GLY A 95 -12.01 9.30 -13.92
N ILE A 96 -12.06 8.81 -12.68
CA ILE A 96 -11.45 9.46 -11.51
C ILE A 96 -10.05 8.87 -11.28
N PRO A 97 -8.98 9.69 -11.23
CA PRO A 97 -7.64 9.21 -10.89
C PRO A 97 -7.58 8.55 -9.51
N LEU A 98 -6.74 7.53 -9.38
CA LEU A 98 -6.58 6.75 -8.16
C LEU A 98 -5.28 7.10 -7.44
N VAL A 99 -5.37 7.27 -6.12
CA VAL A 99 -4.22 7.47 -5.21
C VAL A 99 -4.18 6.30 -4.23
N PHE A 100 -3.07 5.57 -4.23
CA PHE A 100 -2.82 4.45 -3.32
C PHE A 100 -1.86 4.88 -2.21
N LEU A 101 -2.29 4.75 -0.95
CA LEU A 101 -1.44 4.96 0.22
C LEU A 101 -1.07 3.60 0.81
N GLN A 102 0.17 3.15 0.59
CA GLN A 102 0.63 1.84 1.02
C GLN A 102 1.17 1.88 2.45
N ASN A 103 0.52 1.11 3.32
CA ASN A 103 1.03 0.71 4.62
C ASN A 103 0.54 -0.72 4.91
N ILE A 104 1.09 -1.68 4.18
CA ILE A 104 0.59 -3.05 4.12
C ILE A 104 1.67 -4.08 4.48
N THR A 105 1.32 -4.92 5.45
CA THR A 105 2.13 -6.08 5.87
C THR A 105 1.75 -7.37 5.14
N GLY A 106 0.53 -7.44 4.60
CA GLY A 106 0.06 -8.56 3.80
C GLY A 106 -1.42 -8.87 4.00
N PHE A 107 -1.80 -10.09 3.62
CA PHE A 107 -3.14 -10.63 3.79
C PHE A 107 -3.25 -11.44 5.08
N MET A 108 -4.46 -11.56 5.61
CA MET A 108 -4.74 -12.48 6.71
C MET A 108 -4.47 -13.93 6.29
N VAL A 109 -3.72 -14.67 7.11
CA VAL A 109 -3.40 -16.08 6.89
C VAL A 109 -4.24 -16.99 7.79
N GLY A 110 -4.58 -18.19 7.31
CA GLY A 110 -5.22 -19.23 8.12
C GLY A 110 -6.19 -20.07 7.32
N LYS A 111 -6.37 -21.33 7.75
CA LYS A 111 -7.17 -22.34 7.02
C LYS A 111 -8.59 -21.85 6.68
N ALA A 112 -9.25 -21.14 7.61
CA ALA A 112 -10.59 -20.62 7.39
C ALA A 112 -10.64 -19.52 6.30
N TYR A 113 -9.63 -18.63 6.27
CA TYR A 113 -9.54 -17.55 5.28
C TYR A 113 -9.19 -18.08 3.88
N GLU A 114 -8.28 -19.07 3.82
CA GLU A 114 -7.96 -19.76 2.57
C GLU A 114 -9.18 -20.49 2.00
N ALA A 115 -9.89 -21.26 2.84
CA ALA A 115 -11.11 -21.95 2.44
C ALA A 115 -12.25 -20.99 2.07
N GLY A 116 -12.29 -19.82 2.72
CA GLY A 116 -13.20 -18.72 2.41
C GLY A 116 -12.91 -18.03 1.07
N GLY A 117 -11.75 -18.28 0.47
CA GLY A 117 -11.39 -17.76 -0.84
C GLY A 117 -10.62 -16.43 -0.82
N ILE A 118 -9.86 -16.14 0.24
CA ILE A 118 -9.06 -14.91 0.31
C ILE A 118 -8.15 -14.70 -0.91
N ALA A 119 -7.61 -15.80 -1.47
CA ALA A 119 -6.84 -15.77 -2.71
C ALA A 119 -7.64 -15.24 -3.91
N LYS A 120 -8.88 -15.72 -4.11
CA LYS A 120 -9.71 -15.26 -5.24
C LYS A 120 -10.23 -13.83 -5.03
N ASP A 121 -10.46 -13.43 -3.79
CA ASP A 121 -10.92 -12.07 -3.49
C ASP A 121 -9.78 -11.06 -3.63
N GLY A 122 -8.57 -11.40 -3.16
CA GLY A 122 -7.35 -10.64 -3.44
C GLY A 122 -7.08 -10.53 -4.94
N ALA A 123 -7.29 -11.61 -5.70
CA ALA A 123 -7.14 -11.60 -7.15
C ALA A 123 -8.10 -10.62 -7.84
N LYS A 124 -9.34 -10.44 -7.36
CA LYS A 124 -10.26 -9.44 -7.90
C LYS A 124 -9.69 -8.03 -7.76
N LEU A 125 -9.10 -7.69 -6.60
CA LEU A 125 -8.46 -6.40 -6.41
C LEU A 125 -7.29 -6.21 -7.38
N VAL A 126 -6.44 -7.22 -7.53
CA VAL A 126 -5.31 -7.19 -8.46
C VAL A 126 -5.80 -7.00 -9.91
N THR A 127 -6.82 -7.73 -10.36
CA THR A 127 -7.42 -7.54 -11.68
C THR A 127 -7.94 -6.12 -11.87
N ALA A 128 -8.61 -5.55 -10.87
CA ALA A 128 -9.11 -4.19 -10.93
C ALA A 128 -7.96 -3.18 -11.08
N VAL A 129 -6.91 -3.29 -10.27
CA VAL A 129 -5.74 -2.39 -10.29
C VAL A 129 -4.95 -2.50 -11.60
N SER A 130 -4.80 -3.72 -12.14
CA SER A 130 -4.11 -3.95 -13.41
C SER A 130 -4.83 -3.33 -14.59
N CYS A 131 -6.16 -3.43 -14.64
CA CYS A 131 -6.92 -3.11 -15.85
C CYS A 131 -7.62 -1.75 -15.82
N VAL A 132 -7.67 -1.05 -14.67
CA VAL A 132 -8.35 0.24 -14.61
C VAL A 132 -7.65 1.27 -15.51
N ASN A 133 -8.43 2.00 -16.29
CA ASN A 133 -7.96 2.89 -17.35
C ASN A 133 -7.67 4.33 -16.89
N VAL A 134 -7.68 4.61 -15.59
CA VAL A 134 -7.44 5.94 -15.02
C VAL A 134 -5.98 6.08 -14.55
N PRO A 135 -5.43 7.30 -14.46
CA PRO A 135 -4.12 7.51 -13.86
C PRO A 135 -4.09 6.98 -12.43
N LYS A 136 -3.04 6.21 -12.11
CA LYS A 136 -2.78 5.65 -10.79
C LYS A 136 -1.52 6.32 -10.21
N PHE A 137 -1.56 6.70 -8.94
CA PHE A 137 -0.43 7.26 -8.20
C PHE A 137 -0.26 6.48 -6.91
N THR A 138 0.96 6.17 -6.54
CA THR A 138 1.25 5.38 -5.33
C THR A 138 2.19 6.14 -4.42
N VAL A 139 1.88 6.18 -3.13
CA VAL A 139 2.78 6.69 -2.08
C VAL A 139 2.91 5.62 -1.03
N ILE A 140 4.14 5.14 -0.79
CA ILE A 140 4.44 4.20 0.29
C ILE A 140 4.71 5.01 1.56
N VAL A 141 3.74 5.00 2.47
CA VAL A 141 3.76 5.78 3.72
C VAL A 141 4.22 4.93 4.93
N GLY A 142 4.32 3.61 4.75
CA GLY A 142 4.79 2.67 5.78
C GLY A 142 5.35 1.39 5.17
N GLY A 143 4.75 0.23 5.49
CA GLY A 143 5.15 -1.05 4.91
C GLY A 143 4.65 -1.27 3.49
N SER A 144 5.44 -1.96 2.67
CA SER A 144 5.03 -2.49 1.36
C SER A 144 5.54 -3.91 1.20
N HIS A 145 4.71 -4.88 1.60
CA HIS A 145 5.13 -6.26 1.73
C HIS A 145 4.28 -7.25 0.91
N GLY A 146 4.98 -8.17 0.24
CA GLY A 146 4.42 -9.36 -0.41
C GLY A 146 3.24 -9.04 -1.34
N ALA A 147 2.19 -9.87 -1.28
CA ALA A 147 1.00 -9.71 -2.11
C ALA A 147 0.24 -8.40 -1.85
N GLY A 148 0.45 -7.76 -0.70
CA GLY A 148 -0.11 -6.44 -0.39
C GLY A 148 0.39 -5.35 -1.34
N ASN A 149 1.67 -5.39 -1.70
CA ASN A 149 2.26 -4.49 -2.71
C ASN A 149 1.50 -4.57 -4.03
N TYR A 150 1.10 -5.78 -4.43
CA TYR A 150 0.42 -6.02 -5.70
C TYR A 150 -0.99 -5.43 -5.73
N GLY A 151 -1.80 -5.75 -4.72
CA GLY A 151 -3.17 -5.25 -4.60
C GLY A 151 -3.27 -3.74 -4.40
N MET A 152 -2.18 -3.09 -3.97
CA MET A 152 -2.13 -1.65 -3.70
C MET A 152 -1.37 -0.86 -4.79
N CYS A 153 -1.27 -1.39 -6.01
CA CYS A 153 -0.63 -0.73 -7.14
C CYS A 153 0.87 -0.43 -6.93
N GLY A 154 1.64 -1.45 -6.54
CA GLY A 154 3.10 -1.39 -6.53
C GLY A 154 3.72 -1.20 -7.93
N ARG A 155 5.06 -1.17 -7.99
CA ARG A 155 5.81 -0.79 -9.20
C ARG A 155 5.43 -1.58 -10.45
N ALA A 156 5.13 -2.88 -10.32
CA ALA A 156 4.77 -3.77 -11.43
C ALA A 156 3.38 -3.51 -12.04
N TYR A 157 2.59 -2.60 -11.48
CA TYR A 157 1.23 -2.25 -11.93
C TYR A 157 1.16 -0.88 -12.60
N ASP A 158 2.32 -0.35 -12.98
CA ASP A 158 2.52 0.88 -13.74
C ASP A 158 1.70 2.08 -13.22
N PRO A 159 1.83 2.46 -11.94
CA PRO A 159 1.39 3.79 -11.54
C PRO A 159 2.19 4.83 -12.33
N ARG A 160 1.56 5.97 -12.65
CA ARG A 160 2.23 7.07 -13.36
C ARG A 160 3.44 7.57 -12.58
N PHE A 161 3.31 7.61 -11.27
CA PHE A 161 4.39 7.89 -10.33
C PHE A 161 4.20 7.04 -9.06
N LEU A 162 5.31 6.55 -8.52
CA LEU A 162 5.38 5.87 -7.24
C LEU A 162 6.43 6.56 -6.36
N PHE A 163 6.05 7.06 -5.19
CA PHE A 163 6.96 7.69 -4.24
C PHE A 163 7.03 6.92 -2.93
N MET A 164 8.11 7.14 -2.18
CA MET A 164 8.31 6.57 -0.86
C MET A 164 8.53 7.64 0.19
N TRP A 165 7.95 7.46 1.38
CA TRP A 165 8.33 8.24 2.56
C TRP A 165 9.64 7.71 3.18
N PRO A 166 10.41 8.54 3.91
CA PRO A 166 11.71 8.13 4.46
C PRO A 166 11.62 7.03 5.52
N ASN A 167 10.47 6.86 6.18
CA ASN A 167 10.24 5.81 7.17
C ASN A 167 9.83 4.47 6.54
N SER A 168 9.44 4.46 5.27
CA SER A 168 8.83 3.29 4.64
C SER A 168 9.79 2.09 4.55
N ARG A 169 9.25 0.89 4.36
CA ARG A 169 10.03 -0.34 4.11
C ARG A 169 9.37 -1.17 3.02
N ILE A 170 10.16 -1.68 2.08
CA ILE A 170 9.68 -2.53 0.98
C ILE A 170 10.43 -3.85 0.92
N SER A 171 9.71 -4.97 0.92
CA SER A 171 10.35 -6.30 0.85
C SER A 171 9.33 -7.39 0.53
N VAL A 172 9.79 -8.61 0.22
CA VAL A 172 8.88 -9.73 -0.05
C VAL A 172 8.00 -10.10 1.15
N MET A 173 8.50 -9.88 2.37
CA MET A 173 7.78 -9.99 3.65
C MET A 173 8.51 -9.17 4.72
N GLY A 174 7.92 -8.95 5.90
CA GLY A 174 8.61 -8.23 6.97
C GLY A 174 9.85 -8.98 7.47
N GLY A 175 10.92 -8.26 7.84
CA GLY A 175 12.17 -8.88 8.32
C GLY A 175 11.99 -9.86 9.49
N PRO A 176 11.26 -9.50 10.56
CA PRO A 176 10.95 -10.43 11.65
C PRO A 176 10.18 -11.67 11.18
N GLN A 177 9.21 -11.50 10.27
CA GLN A 177 8.44 -12.61 9.70
C GLN A 177 9.33 -13.55 8.88
N ALA A 178 10.25 -13.01 8.08
CA ALA A 178 11.21 -13.81 7.32
C ALA A 178 12.13 -14.62 8.25
N ALA A 179 12.65 -13.98 9.31
CA ALA A 179 13.47 -14.65 10.31
C ALA A 179 12.71 -15.78 10.99
N ASP A 180 11.46 -15.54 11.43
CA ASP A 180 10.63 -16.55 12.07
C ASP A 180 10.35 -17.76 11.15
N VAL A 181 9.95 -17.52 9.90
CA VAL A 181 9.67 -18.60 8.93
C VAL A 181 10.92 -19.42 8.64
N LEU A 182 12.06 -18.77 8.37
CA LEU A 182 13.31 -19.47 8.09
C LEU A 182 13.83 -20.22 9.31
N THR A 183 13.64 -19.67 10.52
CA THR A 183 13.92 -20.38 11.77
C THR A 183 13.07 -21.65 11.89
N THR A 184 11.76 -21.57 11.69
CA THR A 184 10.88 -22.75 11.77
C THR A 184 11.30 -23.84 10.79
N VAL A 185 11.52 -23.48 9.52
CA VAL A 185 11.97 -24.43 8.49
C VAL A 185 13.30 -25.08 8.88
N LYS A 186 14.24 -24.31 9.43
CA LYS A 186 15.55 -24.84 9.83
C LYS A 186 15.45 -25.78 11.04
N GLN A 187 14.60 -25.46 12.01
CA GLN A 187 14.32 -26.33 13.15
C GLN A 187 13.70 -27.65 12.71
N ASP A 188 12.71 -27.60 11.81
CA ASP A 188 12.06 -28.80 11.26
C ASP A 188 13.05 -29.68 10.48
N GLN A 189 13.95 -29.06 9.70
CA GLN A 189 15.02 -29.76 9.01
C GLN A 189 15.93 -30.50 10.01
N ARG A 190 16.38 -29.79 11.05
CA ARG A 190 17.25 -30.39 12.09
C ARG A 190 16.57 -31.56 12.79
N ALA A 191 15.30 -31.42 13.15
CA ALA A 191 14.53 -32.49 13.77
C ALA A 191 14.47 -33.75 12.88
N ARG A 192 14.27 -33.58 11.56
CA ARG A 192 14.30 -34.71 10.59
C ARG A 192 15.67 -35.36 10.44
N GLU A 193 16.74 -34.57 10.61
CA GLU A 193 18.13 -35.04 10.57
C GLU A 193 18.60 -35.61 11.93
N GLY A 194 17.76 -35.59 12.97
CA GLY A 194 18.12 -36.04 14.32
C GLY A 194 19.00 -35.07 15.10
N ASN A 195 19.15 -33.83 14.63
CA ASN A 195 19.93 -32.78 15.27
C ASN A 195 19.11 -32.05 16.35
N SER A 196 19.80 -31.57 17.40
CA SER A 196 19.18 -30.74 18.45
C SER A 196 18.67 -29.39 17.91
N PRO A 197 17.56 -28.87 18.46
CA PRO A 197 17.04 -27.57 18.04
C PRO A 197 18.01 -26.43 18.38
N MET A 198 18.09 -25.43 17.49
CA MET A 198 18.86 -24.21 17.75
C MET A 198 18.25 -23.45 18.94
N GLN A 199 19.08 -22.98 19.87
CA GLN A 199 18.66 -22.22 21.05
C GLN A 199 19.71 -21.16 21.40
N GLY A 200 19.30 -20.16 22.20
CA GLY A 200 20.21 -19.12 22.71
C GLY A 200 21.00 -18.42 21.61
N GLU A 201 22.32 -18.32 21.78
CA GLU A 201 23.21 -17.64 20.83
C GLU A 201 23.19 -18.24 19.43
N GLU A 202 23.00 -19.55 19.28
CA GLU A 202 22.93 -20.19 17.96
C GLU A 202 21.70 -19.72 17.19
N LEU A 203 20.57 -19.59 17.87
CA LEU A 203 19.33 -19.10 17.28
C LEU A 203 19.46 -17.63 16.87
N GLU A 204 20.02 -16.80 17.74
CA GLU A 204 20.24 -15.38 17.45
C GLU A 204 21.25 -15.18 16.31
N ALA A 205 22.35 -15.94 16.29
CA ALA A 205 23.32 -15.91 15.20
C ALA A 205 22.72 -16.34 13.85
N PHE A 206 21.72 -17.23 13.86
CA PHE A 206 20.98 -17.58 12.65
C PHE A 206 20.03 -16.47 12.20
N ARG A 207 19.32 -15.83 13.15
CA ARG A 207 18.32 -14.79 12.86
C ARG A 207 18.94 -13.44 12.46
N ALA A 208 20.04 -13.05 13.10
CA ALA A 208 20.70 -11.75 12.92
C ALA A 208 20.99 -11.38 11.45
N PRO A 209 21.64 -12.22 10.63
CA PRO A 209 21.92 -11.88 9.23
C PRO A 209 20.65 -11.75 8.38
N ILE A 210 19.57 -12.44 8.73
CA ILE A 210 18.28 -12.31 8.03
C ILE A 210 17.68 -10.95 8.34
N LEU A 211 17.65 -10.55 9.61
CA LEU A 211 17.11 -9.26 10.04
C LEU A 211 17.90 -8.09 9.42
N GLU A 212 19.23 -8.15 9.45
CA GLU A 212 20.10 -7.13 8.87
C GLU A 212 19.90 -6.99 7.36
N LYS A 213 19.77 -8.13 6.65
CA LYS A 213 19.50 -8.13 5.22
C LYS A 213 18.20 -7.41 4.88
N TYR A 214 17.12 -7.72 5.61
CA TYR A 214 15.82 -7.09 5.37
C TYR A 214 15.79 -5.61 5.74
N GLU A 215 16.53 -5.19 6.77
CA GLU A 215 16.65 -3.78 7.12
C GLU A 215 17.42 -3.00 6.04
N THR A 216 18.51 -3.59 5.54
CA THR A 216 19.34 -2.98 4.50
C THR A 216 18.62 -2.91 3.16
N GLU A 217 18.10 -4.05 2.67
CA GLU A 217 17.46 -4.15 1.35
C GLU A 217 16.06 -3.53 1.33
N GLY A 218 15.41 -3.42 2.50
CA GLY A 218 14.08 -2.84 2.62
C GLY A 218 14.07 -1.32 2.80
N SER A 219 15.22 -0.70 3.00
CA SER A 219 15.36 0.75 3.17
C SER A 219 14.90 1.53 1.93
N PRO A 220 14.23 2.70 2.08
CA PRO A 220 13.87 3.55 0.95
C PRO A 220 15.09 3.97 0.11
N TYR A 221 16.25 4.14 0.76
CA TYR A 221 17.50 4.44 0.04
C TYR A 221 17.97 3.29 -0.85
N TYR A 222 17.75 2.04 -0.41
CA TYR A 222 18.08 0.87 -1.21
C TYR A 222 17.15 0.76 -2.44
N SER A 223 15.87 1.01 -2.21
CA SER A 223 14.81 1.03 -3.23
C SER A 223 15.04 2.11 -4.29
N THR A 224 15.23 3.36 -3.86
CA THR A 224 15.31 4.51 -4.77
C THR A 224 16.60 4.48 -5.61
N ALA A 225 17.70 3.95 -5.05
CA ALA A 225 18.94 3.71 -5.79
C ALA A 225 18.78 2.70 -6.93
N ARG A 226 17.67 1.96 -6.99
CA ARG A 226 17.35 0.92 -7.98
C ARG A 226 16.08 1.24 -8.79
N LEU A 227 15.53 2.44 -8.66
CA LEU A 227 14.35 2.91 -9.40
C LEU A 227 13.10 2.04 -9.21
N TRP A 228 12.97 1.40 -8.04
CA TRP A 228 11.73 0.73 -7.65
C TRP A 228 10.62 1.76 -7.34
N ASP A 229 11.04 2.96 -6.97
CA ASP A 229 10.26 4.19 -6.83
C ASP A 229 10.87 5.30 -7.70
N ASP A 230 10.12 6.39 -7.85
CA ASP A 230 10.49 7.59 -8.59
C ASP A 230 11.06 8.69 -7.66
N GLY A 231 11.28 8.36 -6.39
CA GLY A 231 11.91 9.24 -5.41
C GLY A 231 11.41 9.04 -3.98
N ILE A 232 12.30 9.35 -3.04
CA ILE A 232 11.95 9.57 -1.64
C ILE A 232 11.50 11.04 -1.50
N ILE A 233 10.36 11.26 -0.86
CA ILE A 233 9.76 12.59 -0.70
C ILE A 233 9.60 12.94 0.78
N ASP A 234 9.62 14.22 1.10
CA ASP A 234 9.18 14.68 2.43
C ASP A 234 7.68 14.38 2.60
N PRO A 235 7.25 13.75 3.70
CA PRO A 235 5.83 13.52 3.97
C PRO A 235 4.95 14.75 3.78
N ARG A 236 5.46 15.94 4.14
CA ARG A 236 4.75 17.23 4.02
C ARG A 236 4.48 17.65 2.59
N ASP A 237 5.37 17.27 1.68
CA ASP A 237 5.29 17.63 0.25
C ASP A 237 4.34 16.69 -0.52
N THR A 238 3.83 15.62 0.12
CA THR A 238 2.98 14.60 -0.52
C THR A 238 1.82 15.22 -1.30
N ARG A 239 1.15 16.23 -0.72
CA ARG A 239 0.00 16.90 -1.33
C ARG A 239 0.38 17.60 -2.64
N ASP A 240 1.44 18.39 -2.61
CA ASP A 240 1.86 19.23 -3.76
C ASP A 240 2.43 18.37 -4.87
N ILE A 241 3.22 17.35 -4.52
CA ILE A 241 3.74 16.36 -5.46
C ILE A 241 2.60 15.62 -6.15
N LEU A 242 1.60 15.13 -5.40
CA LEU A 242 0.41 14.51 -6.00
C LEU A 242 -0.35 15.49 -6.91
N GLY A 243 -0.53 16.74 -6.48
CA GLY A 243 -1.17 17.78 -7.30
C GLY A 243 -0.49 17.98 -8.65
N LEU A 244 0.85 18.07 -8.66
CA LEU A 244 1.66 18.20 -9.87
C LEU A 244 1.56 16.95 -10.76
N CYS A 245 1.69 15.75 -10.17
CA CYS A 245 1.59 14.48 -10.89
C CYS A 245 0.21 14.29 -11.53
N ILE A 246 -0.86 14.63 -10.80
CA ILE A 246 -2.24 14.60 -11.32
C ILE A 246 -2.38 15.57 -12.48
N ALA A 247 -1.96 16.83 -12.31
CA ALA A 247 -2.01 17.84 -13.37
C ALA A 247 -1.26 17.38 -14.64
N ALA A 248 -0.04 16.85 -14.48
CA ALA A 248 0.76 16.33 -15.58
C ALA A 248 0.05 15.18 -16.33
N SER A 249 -0.60 14.27 -15.59
CA SER A 249 -1.28 13.11 -16.18
C SER A 249 -2.48 13.46 -17.07
N GLN A 250 -3.08 14.64 -16.90
CA GLN A 250 -4.26 15.05 -17.68
C GLN A 250 -3.96 15.39 -19.13
N ASN A 251 -2.68 15.51 -19.50
CA ASN A 251 -2.26 15.74 -20.88
C ASN A 251 -2.41 14.49 -21.76
N ALA A 252 -2.60 13.30 -21.17
CA ALA A 252 -2.82 12.07 -21.89
C ALA A 252 -4.32 11.70 -21.96
N LYS A 253 -4.76 11.17 -23.10
CA LYS A 253 -6.10 10.58 -23.23
C LYS A 253 -6.17 9.29 -22.40
N LEU A 254 -7.30 9.06 -21.74
CA LEU A 254 -7.55 7.78 -21.08
C LEU A 254 -7.65 6.66 -22.13
N PRO A 255 -6.99 5.51 -21.93
CA PRO A 255 -7.15 4.36 -22.79
C PRO A 255 -8.58 3.79 -22.69
N ASP A 256 -9.01 3.12 -23.76
CA ASP A 256 -10.30 2.41 -23.81
C ASP A 256 -10.09 0.95 -23.42
N ASP A 257 -9.63 0.74 -22.18
CA ASP A 257 -9.31 -0.58 -21.65
C ASP A 257 -10.53 -1.20 -20.95
N ARG A 258 -10.61 -2.53 -21.00
CA ARG A 258 -11.64 -3.31 -20.29
C ARG A 258 -10.99 -4.15 -19.22
N PHE A 259 -11.76 -4.43 -18.16
CA PHE A 259 -11.34 -5.40 -17.15
C PHE A 259 -11.18 -6.79 -17.75
N GLY A 260 -10.19 -7.52 -17.25
CA GLY A 260 -10.08 -8.96 -17.47
C GLY A 260 -11.18 -9.75 -16.74
N VAL A 261 -11.10 -11.07 -16.79
CA VAL A 261 -12.08 -11.93 -16.12
C VAL A 261 -11.89 -11.86 -14.60
N PHE A 262 -12.95 -11.50 -13.88
CA PHE A 262 -12.99 -11.60 -12.42
C PHE A 262 -13.34 -13.02 -11.97
N ARG A 263 -12.53 -13.59 -11.07
CA ARG A 263 -12.80 -14.88 -10.42
C ARG A 263 -13.79 -14.68 -9.28
N MET A 264 -15.08 -14.94 -9.51
CA MET A 264 -16.16 -14.75 -8.52
C MET A 264 -16.06 -15.67 -7.31
#